data_AF-A0A6G3U6P6-F1
#
_entry.id   AF-A0A6G3U6P6-F1
#
_cell.length_a   1.000
_cell.length_b   1.000
_cell.length_c   1.000
_cell.angle_alpha   90.00
_cell.angle_beta   90.00
_cell.angle_gamma   90.00
#
_symmetry.space_group_name_H-M   'P 1'
#
loop_
_entity.id
_entity.type
_entity.pdbx_description
1 polymer ?
#
loop_
_entity_poly.entity_id
_entity_poly.type
_entity_poly.pdbx_seq_one_letter_code
_entity_poly.pdbx_strand_id
1 'polypeptide(L)' 'AAEVVALLSEEAPREYGDDLAGALRAARRGGDGYAARWRAEVRRLRSSAGEVSGGHGGEVSGGIGGEATA' A
#
# COMPACT_ATOMS: atom_id res chain seq x y z
N ALA A 1 0.04 0.68 9.11
CA ALA A 1 -0.97 -0.28 8.61
C ALA A 1 -0.45 -1.13 7.44
N ALA A 2 0.11 -0.54 6.36
CA ALA A 2 0.49 -1.25 5.12
C ALA A 2 1.27 -2.57 5.29
N GLU A 3 2.15 -2.66 6.29
CA GLU A 3 2.92 -3.89 6.57
C GLU A 3 2.06 -5.10 6.97
N VAL A 4 1.03 -4.87 7.78
CA VAL A 4 0.09 -5.92 8.20
C VAL A 4 -0.84 -6.27 7.04
N VAL A 5 -1.32 -5.27 6.30
CA VAL A 5 -2.19 -5.48 5.13
C VAL A 5 -1.47 -6.32 4.08
N ALA A 6 -0.23 -5.99 3.73
CA ALA A 6 0.57 -6.77 2.78
C ALA A 6 0.71 -8.24 3.21
N LEU A 7 0.87 -8.51 4.51
CA LEU A 7 1.02 -9.87 5.03
C LEU A 7 -0.29 -10.67 4.97
N LEU A 8 -1.44 -9.99 5.08
CA LEU A 8 -2.76 -10.61 4.93
C LEU A 8 -3.15 -10.79 3.46
N SER A 9 -2.64 -9.96 2.55
CA SER A 9 -2.92 -10.05 1.10
C SER A 9 -2.05 -11.10 0.38
N GLU A 10 -0.83 -11.30 0.85
CA GLU A 10 0.11 -12.32 0.36
C GLU A 10 0.21 -13.38 1.45
N GLU A 11 -0.66 -14.39 1.40
CA GLU A 11 -0.79 -15.45 2.43
C GLU A 11 0.60 -15.84 2.97
N ALA A 12 0.83 -15.52 4.25
CA ALA A 12 2.15 -15.69 4.85
C ALA A 12 2.55 -17.18 4.86
N PRO A 13 3.84 -17.51 4.64
CA PRO A 13 4.31 -18.87 4.78
C PRO A 13 3.97 -19.41 6.17
N ARG A 14 3.33 -20.59 6.25
CA ARG A 14 3.01 -21.21 7.56
C ARG A 14 4.26 -21.48 8.40
N GLU A 15 5.42 -21.55 7.75
CA GLU A 15 6.76 -21.63 8.34
C GLU A 15 7.07 -20.46 9.28
N TYR A 16 6.46 -19.29 9.07
CA TYR A 16 6.58 -18.14 9.95
C TYR A 16 5.76 -18.27 11.24
N GLY A 17 4.91 -19.30 11.32
CA GLY A 17 3.97 -19.56 12.40
C GLY A 17 2.66 -18.76 12.25
N ASP A 18 1.69 -19.12 13.08
CA ASP A 18 0.35 -18.51 13.07
C ASP A 18 0.28 -17.20 13.89
N ASP A 19 1.34 -16.85 14.62
CA ASP A 19 1.45 -15.57 15.32
C ASP A 19 1.76 -14.45 14.32
N LEU A 20 0.78 -13.58 14.07
CA LEU A 20 0.92 -12.43 13.18
C LEU A 20 2.12 -11.55 13.55
N ALA A 21 2.39 -11.36 14.85
CA ALA A 21 3.54 -10.56 15.29
C ALA A 21 4.87 -11.25 14.98
N GLY A 22 4.93 -12.57 15.14
CA GLY A 22 6.04 -13.45 14.76
C GLY A 22 6.31 -13.41 13.26
N ALA A 23 5.28 -13.57 12.45
CA ALA A 23 5.37 -13.49 10.99
C ALA A 23 5.84 -12.11 10.51
N LEU A 24 5.34 -11.04 11.12
CA LEU A 24 5.80 -9.68 10.82
C LEU A 24 7.28 -9.49 11.17
N ARG A 25 7.74 -10.02 12.31
CA ARG A 25 9.16 -9.98 12.68
C ARG A 25 10.02 -10.79 11.70
N ALA A 26 9.56 -11.97 11.27
CA ALA A 26 10.26 -12.81 10.30
C ALA A 26 10.38 -12.14 8.93
N ALA A 27 9.28 -11.62 8.37
CA ALA A 27 9.28 -10.87 7.12
C ALA A 27 10.22 -9.65 7.17
N ARG A 28 10.23 -8.92 8.30
CA ARG A 28 11.15 -7.79 8.53
C ARG A 28 12.62 -8.20 8.59
N ARG A 29 12.94 -9.35 9.20
CA ARG A 29 14.30 -9.91 9.16
C ARG A 29 14.71 -10.26 7.73
N GLY A 30 13.77 -10.79 6.95
CA GLY A 30 13.99 -11.21 5.58
C GLY A 30 14.92 -12.43 5.47
N GLY A 31 15.52 -12.60 4.29
CA GLY A 31 16.37 -13.75 3.97
C GLY A 31 15.74 -14.74 2.98
N ASP A 32 14.51 -14.48 2.53
CA ASP A 32 13.80 -15.32 1.57
C ASP A 32 13.06 -14.49 0.50
N GLY A 33 12.52 -15.20 -0.50
CA GLY A 33 11.77 -14.61 -1.61
C GLY A 33 10.44 -13.98 -1.19
N TYR A 34 9.79 -14.52 -0.16
CA TYR A 34 8.55 -13.95 0.38
C TYR A 34 8.81 -12.55 0.97
N ALA A 35 9.86 -12.41 1.77
CA ALA A 35 10.21 -11.13 2.38
C ALA A 35 10.61 -10.05 1.37
N ALA A 36 11.16 -10.44 0.21
CA ALA A 36 11.40 -9.52 -0.89
C ALA A 36 10.08 -9.05 -1.54
N ARG A 37 9.17 -9.99 -1.81
CA ARG A 37 7.83 -9.72 -2.36
C ARG A 37 6.98 -8.88 -1.41
N TRP A 38 6.94 -9.23 -0.14
CA TRP A 38 6.25 -8.47 0.91
C TRP A 38 6.73 -7.01 0.96
N ARG A 39 8.05 -6.75 0.89
CA ARG A 39 8.57 -5.38 0.85
C ARG A 39 8.12 -4.59 -0.38
N ALA A 40 7.99 -5.26 -1.54
CA ALA A 40 7.45 -4.62 -2.74
C ALA A 40 5.98 -4.24 -2.55
N GLU A 41 5.19 -5.13 -1.95
CA GLU A 41 3.78 -4.88 -1.70
C GLU A 41 3.57 -3.77 -0.65
N VAL A 42 4.39 -3.72 0.40
CA VAL A 42 4.36 -2.61 1.36
C VAL A 42 4.65 -1.26 0.69
N ARG A 43 5.59 -1.21 -0.25
CA ARG A 43 5.86 0.01 -1.03
C ARG A 43 4.66 0.39 -1.89
N ARG A 44 4.05 -0.59 -2.58
CA ARG A 44 2.84 -0.38 -3.39
C ARG A 44 1.71 0.21 -2.56
N LEU A 45 1.38 -0.41 -1.42
CA LEU A 45 0.30 0.02 -0.53
C LEU A 45 0.55 1.41 0.07
N ARG A 46 1.81 1.75 0.41
CA ARG A 46 2.16 3.09 0.89
C ARG A 46 2.00 4.15 -0.19
N SER A 47 2.34 3.84 -1.45
CA SER A 47 2.11 4.74 -2.59
C SER A 47 0.62 5.01 -2.77
N SER A 48 -0.19 3.95 -2.85
CA SER A 48 -1.64 4.07 -3.02
C SER A 48 -2.31 4.81 -1.86
N ALA A 49 -1.87 4.60 -0.62
CA ALA A 49 -2.38 5.36 0.52
C ALA A 49 -2.04 6.85 0.44
N GLY A 50 -0.85 7.21 -0.07
CA GLY A 50 -0.47 8.60 -0.35
C GLY A 50 -1.31 9.24 -1.45
N GLU A 51 -1.59 8.51 -2.52
CA GLU A 51 -2.47 8.94 -3.62
C GLU A 51 -3.91 9.19 -3.15
N VAL A 52 -4.48 8.29 -2.34
CA VAL A 52 -5.82 8.46 -1.76
C VAL A 52 -5.87 9.70 -0.83
N SER A 53 -4.80 9.95 -0.08
CA SER A 53 -4.72 11.12 0.80
C SER A 53 -4.49 12.43 0.05
N GLY A 54 -3.82 12.40 -1.11
CA GLY A 54 -3.55 13.57 -1.96
C GLY A 54 -4.66 13.90 -2.96
N GLY A 55 -5.44 12.91 -3.38
CA GLY A 55 -6.56 13.06 -4.32
C GLY A 55 -7.76 13.84 -3.76
N HIS A 56 -7.89 13.95 -2.44
CA HIS A 56 -8.94 14.75 -1.79
C HIS A 56 -8.65 16.26 -1.76
N GLY A 57 -7.52 16.73 -2.32
CA GLY A 57 -7.14 18.15 -2.37
C GLY A 57 -7.00 18.75 -3.78
N GLY A 58 -7.24 17.97 -4.84
CA GLY A 58 -6.96 18.38 -6.23
C GLY A 58 -8.18 18.70 -7.10
N GLU A 59 -9.40 18.37 -6.66
CA GLU A 59 -10.62 18.64 -7.42
C GLU A 59 -11.35 19.87 -6.85
N VAL A 60 -11.07 21.02 -7.46
CA VAL A 60 -12.00 22.12 -7.81
C VAL A 60 -11.14 23.38 -7.96
N SER A 61 -10.47 23.51 -9.11
CA SER A 61 -10.21 24.81 -9.73
C SER A 61 -9.76 24.64 -11.18
N GLY A 62 -10.59 23.99 -11.99
CA GLY A 62 -10.48 24.01 -13.46
C GLY A 62 -11.73 24.66 -14.01
N GLY A 63 -11.67 25.98 -14.22
CA GLY A 63 -12.82 26.81 -14.53
C GLY A 63 -13.53 26.40 -15.82
N ILE A 64 -14.79 26.00 -15.66
CA ILE A 64 -15.83 26.13 -16.69
C ILE A 64 -16.29 27.60 -16.73
N GLY A 65 -15.49 28.47 -17.34
CA GLY A 65 -15.99 29.68 -17.99
C GLY A 65 -15.97 29.38 -19.48
N GLY A 66 -17.08 29.05 -20.11
CA GLY A 66 -18.18 30.00 -20.31
C GLY A 66 -18.12 30.41 -21.78
N GLU A 67 -18.54 29.48 -22.63
CA GLU A 67 -18.89 29.72 -24.03
C GLU A 67 -19.91 30.86 -24.10
N ALA A 68 -19.52 31.99 -24.72
CA ALA A 68 -20.42 32.96 -25.30
C ALA A 68 -19.62 33.85 -26.27
N THR A 69 -19.57 33.47 -27.55
CA THR A 69 -19.28 34.42 -28.62
C THR A 69 -20.47 34.42 -29.58
N ALA A 70 -21.07 35.60 -29.68
CA ALA A 70 -22.24 35.97 -30.45
C ALA A 70 -22.04 35.87 -31.97
#